data_AF-A0A9D9GV21-F1
#
_entry.id   AF-A0A9D9GV21-F1
#
_cell.length_a   1.000
_cell.length_b   1.000
_cell.length_c   1.000
_cell.angle_alpha   90.00
_cell.angle_beta   90.00
_cell.angle_gamma   90.00
#
_symmetry.space_group_name_H-M   'P 1'
#
loop_
_entity.id
_entity.type
_entity.pdbx_description
1 polymer ?
#
loop_
_entity_poly.entity_id
_entity_poly.type
_entity_poly.pdbx_seq_one_letter_code
_entity_poly.pdbx_strand_id
1 'polypeptide(L)' 'MVVYLARKFKLNLLACAIQRVFLARTGGCVRKVWNDLLEIQNKRIAKGEKPYTYNEMSAILTDMKKSAEYA' A
#
# COMPACT_ATOMS: atom_id res chain seq x y z
N MET A 1 -7.59 -25.10 -3.42
CA MET A 1 -7.43 -24.28 -2.20
C MET A 1 -6.26 -23.32 -2.44
N VAL A 2 -6.53 -22.05 -2.79
CA VAL A 2 -5.47 -21.08 -3.12
C VAL A 2 -5.06 -20.37 -1.82
N VAL A 3 -3.85 -20.64 -1.35
CA VAL A 3 -3.29 -20.02 -0.14
C VAL A 3 -2.63 -18.70 -0.53
N TYR A 4 -3.31 -17.58 -0.27
CA TYR A 4 -2.73 -16.25 -0.47
C TYR A 4 -1.81 -15.91 0.72
N LEU A 5 -0.50 -16.03 0.51
CA LEU A 5 0.50 -15.53 1.44
C LEU A 5 0.52 -14.00 1.42
N ALA A 6 -0.01 -13.38 2.48
CA ALA A 6 0.11 -11.94 2.71
C ALA A 6 1.59 -11.56 2.97
N ARG A 7 2.39 -11.43 1.90
CA ARG A 7 3.76 -10.97 1.97
C ARG A 7 3.76 -9.45 2.19
N LYS A 8 3.85 -9.02 3.45
CA LYS A 8 4.21 -7.63 3.77
C LYS A 8 5.61 -7.37 3.21
N PHE A 9 5.73 -6.47 2.23
CA PHE A 9 7.03 -6.08 1.67
C PHE A 9 7.91 -5.48 2.78
N LYS A 10 8.90 -6.23 3.25
CA LYS A 10 9.92 -5.74 4.19
C LYS A 10 11.19 -5.42 3.40
N LEU A 11 11.27 -4.21 2.86
CA LEU A 11 12.52 -3.68 2.31
C LEU A 11 13.37 -3.16 3.48
N ASN A 12 14.45 -3.86 3.81
CA ASN A 12 15.44 -3.38 4.79
C ASN A 12 16.44 -2.49 4.06
N LEU A 13 16.25 -1.17 4.15
CA LEU A 13 17.21 -0.19 3.65
C LEU A 13 18.29 0.02 4.72
N LEU A 14 19.53 -0.33 4.39
CA LEU A 14 20.71 0.03 5.19
C LEU A 14 20.96 1.54 5.04
N ALA A 15 20.24 2.32 5.85
CA ALA A 15 20.28 3.78 5.84
C ALA A 15 20.86 4.30 7.16
N CYS A 16 21.74 5.31 7.09
CA CYS A 16 22.20 6.08 8.25
C CYS A 16 21.01 6.79 8.93
N ALA A 17 21.14 7.19 10.21
CA ALA A 17 20.07 7.80 11.00
C ALA A 17 19.34 8.95 10.26
N ILE A 18 20.08 9.82 9.57
CA ILE A 18 19.51 10.93 8.78
C ILE A 18 18.72 10.41 7.58
N GLN A 19 19.27 9.44 6.84
CA GLN A 19 18.59 8.82 5.69
C GLN A 19 17.32 8.08 6.12
N ARG A 20 17.30 7.46 7.30
CA ARG A 20 16.09 6.84 7.87
C ARG A 20 14.98 7.86 8.11
N VAL A 21 15.31 9.07 8.59
CA VAL A 21 14.32 10.15 8.77
C VAL A 21 13.75 10.60 7.44
N PHE A 22 14.59 10.80 6.42
CA PHE A 22 14.12 11.17 5.09
C PHE A 22 13.29 10.06 4.44
N LEU A 23 13.72 8.79 4.53
CA LEU A 23 12.98 7.63 4.03
C LEU A 23 11.66 7.40 4.78
N ALA A 24 11.60 7.65 6.08
CA ALA A 24 10.35 7.58 6.82
C ALA A 24 9.39 8.69 6.38
N ARG A 25 9.91 9.90 6.14
CA ARG A 25 9.12 11.05 5.72
C ARG A 25 8.58 10.92 4.29
N THR A 26 9.35 10.37 3.35
CA THR A 26 8.92 10.22 1.95
C THR A 26 8.34 8.84 1.64
N GLY A 27 8.93 7.78 2.18
CA GLY A 27 8.50 6.40 1.99
C GLY A 27 7.38 5.96 2.93
N GLY A 28 7.22 6.60 4.09
CA GLY A 28 6.17 6.25 5.06
C GLY A 28 4.77 6.47 4.52
N CYS A 29 4.51 7.63 3.92
CA CYS A 29 3.20 7.94 3.33
C CYS A 29 2.88 7.02 2.14
N VAL A 30 3.84 6.80 1.23
CA VAL A 30 3.64 5.91 0.06
C VAL A 30 3.40 4.47 0.51
N ARG A 31 4.12 4.02 1.56
CA ARG A 31 3.96 2.69 2.12
C ARG A 31 2.65 2.50 2.86
N LYS A 32 2.18 3.49 3.62
CA LYS A 32 0.87 3.46 4.30
C LYS A 32 -0.23 3.27 3.26
N VAL A 33 -0.32 4.21 2.31
CA VAL A 33 -1.33 4.22 1.25
C VAL A 33 -1.32 2.91 0.44
N TRP A 34 -0.13 2.39 0.10
CA TRP A 34 -0.03 1.12 -0.62
C TRP A 34 -0.49 -0.09 0.21
N ASN A 35 -0.19 -0.13 1.51
CA ASN A 35 -0.66 -1.20 2.38
C ASN A 35 -2.19 -1.14 2.56
N ASP A 36 -2.75 0.06 2.69
CA ASP A 36 -4.20 0.26 2.82
C ASP A 36 -4.92 -0.22 1.56
N LEU A 37 -4.37 0.10 0.38
CA LEU A 37 -4.86 -0.41 -0.90
C LEU A 37 -4.77 -1.94 -1.00
N LEU A 38 -3.65 -2.54 -0.57
CA LEU A 38 -3.50 -3.99 -0.52
C LEU A 38 -4.52 -4.65 0.41
N GLU A 39 -4.85 -4.01 1.53
CA GLU A 39 -5.88 -4.50 2.43
C GLU A 39 -7.27 -4.47 1.76
N ILE A 40 -7.60 -3.40 1.04
CA ILE A 40 -8.84 -3.31 0.24
C ILE A 40 -8.89 -4.43 -0.80
N GLN A 41 -7.79 -4.66 -1.53
CA GLN A 41 -7.69 -5.72 -2.53
C GLN A 41 -7.89 -7.11 -1.90
N ASN A 42 -7.25 -7.36 -0.75
CA ASN A 42 -7.38 -8.64 -0.06
C ASN A 42 -8.80 -8.88 0.47
N LYS A 43 -9.47 -7.85 1.01
CA LYS A 43 -10.88 -7.92 1.42
C LYS A 43 -11.79 -8.25 0.24
N ARG A 44 -11.50 -7.68 -0.93
CA ARG A 44 -12.25 -7.93 -2.17
C ARG A 44 -12.10 -9.37 -2.66
N ILE A 45 -10.85 -9.86 -2.71
CA ILE A 45 -10.54 -11.26 -3.06
C ILE A 45 -11.21 -12.22 -2.06
N ALA A 46 -11.16 -11.90 -0.76
CA ALA A 46 -11.79 -12.73 0.27
C ALA A 46 -13.32 -12.83 0.12
N LYS A 47 -13.97 -11.81 -0.46
CA LYS A 47 -15.40 -11.82 -0.80
C LYS A 47 -15.72 -12.57 -2.10
N GLY A 48 -14.72 -13.07 -2.82
CA GLY A 48 -14.89 -13.69 -4.14
C GLY A 48 -15.18 -12.69 -5.26
N GLU A 49 -14.99 -11.40 -5.01
CA GLU A 49 -15.15 -10.36 -6.02
C GLU A 49 -13.93 -10.32 -6.96
N LYS A 50 -14.15 -9.78 -8.17
CA LYS A 50 -13.06 -9.59 -9.12
C LYS A 50 -11.98 -8.67 -8.51
N PRO A 51 -10.70 -9.08 -8.50
CA PRO A 51 -9.63 -8.23 -8.02
C PRO A 51 -9.55 -6.95 -8.86
N TYR A 52 -9.19 -5.83 -8.24
CA TYR A 52 -8.90 -4.61 -9.00
C TYR A 52 -7.74 -4.87 -9.97
N THR A 53 -7.85 -4.29 -11.15
CA THR A 53 -6.77 -4.16 -12.12
C THR A 53 -5.82 -3.05 -11.70
N TYR A 54 -4.63 -3.02 -12.30
CA TYR A 54 -3.63 -2.00 -12.03
C TYR A 54 -4.15 -0.56 -12.25
N ASN A 55 -4.93 -0.34 -13.31
CA ASN A 55 -5.50 0.98 -13.61
C ASN A 55 -6.55 1.40 -12.58
N GLU A 56 -7.40 0.47 -12.13
CA GLU A 56 -8.39 0.74 -11.08
C GLU A 56 -7.71 1.04 -9.73
N MET A 57 -6.66 0.29 -9.40
CA MET A 57 -5.82 0.57 -8.22
C MET A 57 -5.20 1.97 -8.27
N SER A 58 -4.68 2.37 -9.43
CA SER A 58 -4.10 3.70 -9.63
C SER A 58 -5.12 4.84 -9.44
N ALA A 59 -6.35 4.64 -9.92
CA ALA A 59 -7.44 5.59 -9.70
C ALA A 59 -7.80 5.70 -8.21
N ILE A 60 -7.94 4.57 -7.52
CA ILE A 60 -8.22 4.54 -6.07
C ILE A 60 -7.11 5.24 -5.28
N LEU A 61 -5.84 4.99 -5.59
CA LEU A 61 -4.71 5.67 -4.95
C LEU A 61 -4.77 7.19 -5.13
N THR A 62 -5.18 7.66 -6.31
CA THR A 62 -5.31 9.07 -6.63
C THR A 62 -6.43 9.72 -5.84
N ASP A 63 -7.54 9.00 -5.63
CA ASP A 63 -8.65 9.48 -4.81
C ASP A 63 -8.35 9.42 -3.31
N MET A 64 -7.62 8.40 -2.84
CA MET A 64 -7.15 8.33 -1.45
C MET A 64 -6.29 9.53 -1.08
N LYS A 65 -5.39 9.98 -1.98
CA LYS A 65 -4.58 11.20 -1.79
C LYS A 65 -5.40 12.49 -1.62
N LYS A 66 -6.64 12.53 -2.10
CA LYS A 66 -7.52 13.71 -1.97
C LYS A 66 -8.27 13.74 -0.64
N SER A 67 -8.31 12.64 0.09
CA SER A 67 -8.98 12.56 1.38
C SER A 67 -8.10 13.14 2.50
N ALA A 68 -8.71 13.85 3.46
CA ALA A 68 -8.02 14.57 4.53
C ALA A 68 -7.14 13.67 5.44
N GLU A 69 -7.30 12.35 5.38
CA GLU A 69 -6.48 11.39 6.12
C GLU A 69 -5.10 11.16 5.47
N TYR A 70 -4.95 11.52 4.19
CA TYR A 70 -3.71 11.34 3.39
C TYR A 70 -3.26 12.61 2.65
N ALA A 71 -3.93 13.75 2.88
CA ALA A 71 -3.54 15.09 2.41
C ALA A 71 -2.51 15.72 3.35
#